data_AF-V9GC49-F1
#
_entry.id   AF-V9GC49-F1
#
_cell.length_a   1.000
_cell.length_b   1.000
_cell.length_c   1.000
_cell.angle_alpha   90.00
_cell.angle_beta   90.00
_cell.angle_gamma   90.00
#
_symmetry.space_group_name_H-M   'P 1'
#
loop_
_entity.id
_entity.type
_entity.pdbx_description
1 polymer ?
#
loop_
_entity_poly.entity_id
_entity_poly.type
_entity_poly.pdbx_seq_one_letter_code
_entity_poly.pdbx_strand_id
1 'polypeptide(L)'
;MKWYNFFLKTLIFFLIFSLWINPAIFADESSFRVKKGEVNITNWDFDKDGIFNLNGEWEFYWSQLLTPSDWKMNINTEDHSYIQVPGYWNKQIINGETLPIEGYATYRLTIHGVKSTEQMAIKLRNMYSSYNVWINDELAISNGLPGTTPEETIPKHGASTVVPINSNSKELTILIQVANFTYPKGGINDQIQLGNAKQLQHVKSSELVQDSFVVGSLLIMGIYHLFLFGIRRNDSTPLYFGLFCITIAIRTLLINSRFILEVLPDFSWFWLVKASYLTIYIGELFLVSYIYHLFPQYLSRLVWRTTQIFTLSISVLVVVSDIYIYDYSLIPFEIYSVGLVLYAVYASIQLTRKRQEGLFF
;
A
#
# COMPACT_ATOMS: atom_id res chain seq x y z
N MET A 1 20.48 25.47 -22.54
CA MET A 1 20.96 25.25 -21.16
C MET A 1 19.84 25.28 -20.11
N LYS A 2 18.93 26.28 -20.09
CA LYS A 2 17.89 26.44 -19.05
C LYS A 2 16.89 25.27 -18.94
N TRP A 3 16.38 24.75 -20.06
CA TRP A 3 15.39 23.67 -20.07
C TRP A 3 15.94 22.28 -19.69
N TYR A 4 17.25 22.08 -19.86
CA TYR A 4 17.94 20.83 -19.51
C TYR A 4 18.15 20.71 -18.00
N ASN A 5 18.69 21.77 -17.38
CA ASN A 5 18.78 21.85 -15.93
C ASN A 5 17.39 21.78 -15.30
N PHE A 6 16.36 22.32 -15.97
CA PHE A 6 14.97 22.16 -15.53
C PHE A 6 14.54 20.69 -15.60
N PHE A 7 14.60 20.02 -16.76
CA PHE A 7 14.16 18.62 -16.89
C PHE A 7 14.92 17.65 -15.98
N LEU A 8 16.24 17.76 -15.88
CA LEU A 8 17.05 16.90 -15.00
C LEU A 8 16.76 17.17 -13.52
N LYS A 9 16.61 18.44 -13.12
CA LYS A 9 16.19 18.79 -11.75
C LYS A 9 14.77 18.32 -11.47
N THR A 10 13.86 18.39 -12.44
CA THR A 10 12.48 17.92 -12.30
C THR A 10 12.44 16.40 -12.20
N LEU A 11 13.20 15.66 -13.01
CA LEU A 11 13.30 14.19 -12.94
C LEU A 11 13.92 13.74 -11.61
N ILE A 12 15.03 14.36 -11.20
CA ILE A 12 15.67 14.09 -9.90
C ILE A 12 14.74 14.49 -8.76
N PHE A 13 14.03 15.61 -8.87
CA PHE A 13 13.02 16.03 -7.90
C PHE A 13 11.89 15.02 -7.82
N PHE A 14 11.34 14.52 -8.93
CA PHE A 14 10.29 13.50 -8.90
C PHE A 14 10.80 12.16 -8.35
N LEU A 15 12.05 11.77 -8.63
CA LEU A 15 12.66 10.56 -8.06
C LEU A 15 12.90 10.70 -6.56
N ILE A 16 13.44 11.84 -6.10
CA ILE A 16 13.63 12.14 -4.68
C ILE A 16 12.28 12.30 -3.99
N PHE A 17 11.30 12.95 -4.62
CA PHE A 17 9.95 13.14 -4.09
C PHE A 17 9.21 11.80 -4.03
N SER A 18 9.35 10.90 -5.01
CA SER A 18 8.79 9.55 -4.95
C SER A 18 9.45 8.69 -3.87
N LEU A 19 10.73 8.93 -3.56
CA LEU A 19 11.42 8.30 -2.43
C LEU A 19 11.01 8.93 -1.08
N TRP A 20 10.67 10.22 -1.05
CA TRP A 20 10.17 10.94 0.13
C TRP A 20 8.69 10.67 0.43
N ILE A 21 7.86 10.37 -0.57
CA ILE A 21 6.43 10.05 -0.39
C ILE A 21 6.24 8.63 0.15
N ASN A 22 7.28 7.80 0.23
CA ASN A 22 7.18 6.47 0.83
C ASN A 22 7.45 6.56 2.35
N PRO A 23 6.41 6.67 3.21
CA PRO A 23 6.62 6.87 4.65
C PRO A 23 7.20 5.60 5.30
N ALA A 24 7.20 4.48 4.57
CA ALA A 24 7.69 3.19 5.01
C ALA A 24 9.22 3.16 5.29
N ILE A 25 10.00 4.10 4.74
CA ILE A 25 11.47 4.10 4.89
C ILE A 25 11.91 4.75 6.22
N PHE A 26 11.02 5.48 6.92
CA PHE A 26 11.31 6.10 8.22
C PHE A 26 10.23 5.72 9.26
N ALA A 27 9.91 4.43 9.38
CA ALA A 27 9.35 3.95 10.63
C ALA A 27 10.46 4.05 11.69
N ASP A 28 10.50 5.18 12.39
CA ASP A 28 11.41 5.41 13.51
C ASP A 28 11.20 4.28 14.54
N GLU A 29 12.24 3.52 14.86
CA GLU A 29 12.19 2.47 15.90
C GLU A 29 11.74 3.04 17.25
N SER A 30 11.91 4.35 17.48
CA SER A 30 11.39 5.06 18.66
C SER A 30 9.85 5.09 18.73
N SER A 31 9.17 4.75 17.64
CA SER A 31 7.71 4.65 17.56
C SER A 31 7.14 3.30 18.02
N PHE A 32 7.99 2.28 18.22
CA PHE A 32 7.57 0.98 18.74
C PHE A 32 7.38 1.05 20.26
N ARG A 33 6.12 1.06 20.68
CA ARG A 33 5.72 1.26 22.09
C ARG A 33 5.12 0.02 22.72
N VAL A 34 4.60 -0.88 21.90
CA VAL A 34 4.07 -2.17 22.35
C VAL A 34 5.23 -3.14 22.58
N LYS A 35 5.24 -3.79 23.75
CA LYS A 35 6.26 -4.78 24.11
C LYS A 35 5.58 -6.02 24.65
N LYS A 36 5.91 -7.18 24.09
CA LYS A 36 5.38 -8.48 24.52
C LYS A 36 3.86 -8.51 24.68
N GLY A 37 3.13 -7.96 23.71
CA GLY A 37 1.67 -7.93 23.70
C GLY A 37 1.03 -6.95 24.66
N GLU A 38 1.80 -6.08 25.31
CA GLU A 38 1.29 -5.12 26.28
C GLU A 38 1.77 -3.70 26.00
N VAL A 39 0.92 -2.72 26.33
CA VAL A 39 1.30 -1.31 26.34
C VAL A 39 0.55 -0.56 27.44
N ASN A 40 1.26 0.29 28.17
CA ASN A 40 0.67 1.15 29.18
C ASN A 40 0.65 2.60 28.69
N ILE A 41 -0.56 3.15 28.54
CA ILE A 41 -0.79 4.51 28.04
C ILE A 41 -1.36 5.44 29.10
N THR A 42 -1.18 5.14 30.38
CA THR A 42 -1.74 5.94 31.50
C THR A 42 -1.32 7.41 31.47
N ASN A 43 -0.15 7.71 30.90
CA ASN A 43 0.41 9.05 30.79
C ASN A 43 0.16 9.70 29.40
N TRP A 44 -0.60 9.05 28.52
CA TRP A 44 -0.92 9.57 27.20
C TRP A 44 -2.20 10.41 27.25
N ASP A 45 -2.12 11.64 26.78
CA ASP A 45 -3.24 12.57 26.68
C ASP A 45 -3.66 12.69 25.22
N PHE A 46 -4.76 12.06 24.81
CA PHE A 46 -5.20 12.04 23.40
C PHE A 46 -5.52 13.42 22.81
N ASP A 47 -5.77 14.43 23.65
CA ASP A 47 -6.01 15.80 23.18
C ASP A 47 -4.70 16.56 22.93
N LYS A 48 -3.63 16.24 23.67
CA LYS A 48 -2.32 16.90 23.55
C LYS A 48 -1.33 16.13 22.70
N ASP A 49 -1.22 14.84 22.94
CA ASP A 49 -0.26 13.93 22.30
C ASP A 49 -0.83 13.33 21.00
N GLY A 50 -2.16 13.38 20.83
CA GLY A 50 -2.85 12.94 19.63
C GLY A 50 -3.01 11.42 19.52
N ILE A 51 -3.03 10.95 18.28
CA ILE A 51 -3.26 9.53 17.95
C ILE A 51 -2.08 8.67 18.38
N PHE A 52 -2.37 7.56 19.06
CA PHE A 52 -1.38 6.59 19.50
C PHE A 52 -1.25 5.45 18.47
N ASN A 53 -0.06 5.21 17.94
CA ASN A 53 0.21 4.07 17.07
C ASN A 53 0.53 2.82 17.92
N LEU A 54 -0.19 1.73 17.69
CA LEU A 54 -0.05 0.46 18.41
C LEU A 54 1.07 -0.41 17.81
N ASN A 55 2.16 0.22 17.36
CA ASN A 55 3.28 -0.45 16.73
C ASN A 55 4.17 -1.12 17.78
N GLY A 56 4.65 -2.33 17.50
CA GLY A 56 5.61 -3.07 18.30
C GLY A 56 5.31 -4.57 18.34
N GLU A 57 5.72 -5.23 19.42
CA GLU A 57 5.62 -6.68 19.57
C GLU A 57 4.26 -7.11 20.11
N TRP A 58 3.44 -7.75 19.29
CA TRP A 58 2.15 -8.32 19.69
C TRP A 58 2.31 -9.81 20.05
N GLU A 59 1.43 -10.33 20.91
CA GLU A 59 1.30 -11.78 21.07
C GLU A 59 0.80 -12.39 19.76
N PHE A 60 1.38 -13.53 19.39
CA PHE A 60 1.12 -14.18 18.11
C PHE A 60 0.94 -15.69 18.26
N TYR A 61 -0.27 -16.13 17.90
CA TYR A 61 -0.74 -17.51 17.99
C TYR A 61 -0.83 -18.07 16.57
N TRP A 62 0.25 -18.70 16.11
CA TRP A 62 0.32 -19.30 14.78
C TRP A 62 -0.57 -20.54 14.67
N SER A 63 -1.29 -20.69 13.55
CA SER A 63 -2.22 -21.79 13.28
C SER A 63 -3.31 -21.93 14.34
N GLN A 64 -3.77 -20.81 14.91
CA GLN A 64 -4.89 -20.79 15.86
C GLN A 64 -5.83 -19.62 15.54
N LEU A 65 -7.13 -19.89 15.43
CA LEU A 65 -8.20 -18.88 15.32
C LEU A 65 -8.94 -18.78 16.65
N LEU A 66 -8.32 -18.11 17.62
CA LEU A 66 -8.83 -18.00 18.96
C LEU A 66 -9.82 -16.82 19.08
N THR A 67 -10.78 -16.95 19.99
CA THR A 67 -11.83 -15.97 20.28
C THR A 67 -11.74 -15.50 21.74
N PRO A 68 -12.43 -14.40 22.13
CA PRO A 68 -12.45 -13.97 23.54
C PRO A 68 -12.95 -15.05 24.51
N SER A 69 -13.85 -15.94 24.06
CA SER A 69 -14.32 -17.08 24.86
C SER A 69 -13.22 -18.09 25.18
N ASP A 70 -12.30 -18.35 24.24
CA ASP A 70 -11.22 -19.32 24.44
C ASP A 70 -10.26 -18.85 25.55
N TRP A 71 -10.04 -17.53 25.64
CA TRP A 71 -9.28 -16.92 26.75
C TRP A 71 -9.96 -17.08 28.10
N LYS A 72 -11.29 -16.89 28.17
CA LYS A 72 -12.03 -17.08 29.42
C LYS A 72 -11.99 -18.52 29.90
N MET A 73 -11.81 -19.47 28.98
CA MET A 73 -11.71 -20.90 29.26
C MET A 73 -10.25 -21.39 29.38
N ASN A 74 -9.25 -20.51 29.22
CA ASN A 74 -7.82 -20.84 29.16
C ASN A 74 -7.47 -21.95 28.14
N ILE A 75 -8.15 -21.99 27.00
CA ILE A 75 -7.92 -23.00 25.96
C ILE A 75 -6.82 -22.52 25.01
N ASN A 76 -5.70 -23.26 24.95
CA ASN A 76 -4.57 -23.02 24.02
C ASN A 76 -3.94 -21.61 24.07
N THR A 77 -4.06 -20.90 25.20
CA THR A 77 -3.57 -19.51 25.32
C THR A 77 -2.11 -19.38 25.76
N GLU A 78 -1.44 -20.48 26.08
CA GLU A 78 -0.06 -20.49 26.60
C GLU A 78 1.02 -20.69 25.52
N ASP A 79 0.66 -21.26 24.36
CA ASP A 79 1.61 -21.48 23.25
C ASP A 79 1.55 -20.33 22.25
N HIS A 80 2.30 -19.26 22.55
CA HIS A 80 2.44 -18.10 21.70
C HIS A 80 3.88 -17.65 21.53
N SER A 81 4.07 -16.87 20.48
CA SER A 81 5.29 -16.14 20.21
C SER A 81 4.99 -14.65 20.20
N TYR A 82 6.00 -13.83 19.88
CA TYR A 82 5.82 -12.41 19.67
C TYR A 82 6.20 -12.06 18.23
N ILE A 83 5.42 -11.18 17.62
CA ILE A 83 5.62 -10.74 16.25
C ILE A 83 5.57 -9.22 16.15
N GLN A 84 6.37 -8.64 15.26
CA GLN A 84 6.32 -7.20 15.01
C GLN A 84 5.09 -6.85 14.16
N VAL A 85 4.33 -5.88 14.65
CA VAL A 85 3.22 -5.24 13.95
C VAL A 85 3.52 -3.74 13.84
N PRO A 86 3.46 -3.13 12.65
CA PRO A 86 3.18 -3.75 11.36
C PRO A 86 4.32 -4.62 10.80
N GLY A 87 3.95 -5.68 10.07
CA GLY A 87 4.88 -6.53 9.35
C GLY A 87 4.20 -7.73 8.70
N TYR A 88 4.77 -8.23 7.60
CA TYR A 88 4.33 -9.50 7.01
C TYR A 88 4.90 -10.67 7.80
N TRP A 89 4.08 -11.64 8.20
CA TRP A 89 4.56 -12.77 9.01
C TRP A 89 5.59 -13.61 8.26
N ASN A 90 5.45 -13.74 6.94
CA ASN A 90 6.32 -14.54 6.09
C ASN A 90 7.65 -13.84 5.76
N LYS A 91 7.90 -12.66 6.36
CA LYS A 91 9.19 -11.95 6.33
C LYS A 91 9.83 -11.84 7.71
N GLN A 92 9.21 -12.43 8.73
CA GLN A 92 9.71 -12.42 10.09
C GLN A 92 10.18 -13.82 10.49
N ILE A 93 11.11 -13.87 11.44
CA ILE A 93 11.64 -15.11 11.99
C ILE A 93 10.96 -15.31 13.35
N ILE A 94 10.23 -16.41 13.48
CA ILE A 94 9.56 -16.81 14.72
C ILE A 94 10.12 -18.16 15.13
N ASN A 95 10.60 -18.27 16.36
CA ASN A 95 11.21 -19.49 16.90
C ASN A 95 12.35 -20.07 16.01
N GLY A 96 13.07 -19.20 15.30
CA GLY A 96 14.19 -19.59 14.43
C GLY A 96 13.81 -19.93 12.98
N GLU A 97 12.52 -19.90 12.63
CA GLU A 97 12.04 -20.24 11.29
C GLU A 97 11.23 -19.09 10.66
N THR A 98 11.26 -19.01 9.33
CA THR A 98 10.36 -18.13 8.58
C THR A 98 9.04 -18.83 8.35
N LEU A 99 7.93 -18.16 8.67
CA LEU A 99 6.60 -18.73 8.47
C LEU A 99 6.24 -18.85 6.98
N PRO A 100 5.41 -19.84 6.63
CA PRO A 100 4.88 -19.95 5.28
C PRO A 100 4.02 -18.72 4.93
N ILE A 101 3.89 -18.47 3.62
CA ILE A 101 3.06 -17.38 3.08
C ILE A 101 1.59 -17.59 3.45
N GLU A 102 1.13 -18.83 3.31
CA GLU A 102 -0.24 -19.24 3.58
C GLU A 102 -0.39 -19.73 5.02
N GLY A 103 -1.52 -19.41 5.62
CA GLY A 103 -1.85 -19.82 6.97
C GLY A 103 -2.79 -18.86 7.66
N TYR A 104 -2.95 -19.07 8.96
CA TYR A 104 -3.84 -18.29 9.80
C TYR A 104 -3.23 -18.13 11.19
N ALA A 105 -3.59 -17.04 11.85
CA ALA A 105 -3.08 -16.73 13.17
C ALA A 105 -4.03 -15.81 13.92
N THR A 106 -3.86 -15.79 15.25
CA THR A 106 -4.47 -14.80 16.12
C THR A 106 -3.41 -13.89 16.70
N TYR A 107 -3.65 -12.58 16.67
CA TYR A 107 -2.83 -11.55 17.28
C TYR A 107 -3.54 -11.02 18.52
N ARG A 108 -2.80 -10.75 19.59
CA ARG A 108 -3.37 -10.15 20.80
C ARG A 108 -2.51 -9.01 21.33
N LEU A 109 -3.20 -7.96 21.76
CA LEU A 109 -2.61 -6.80 22.43
C LEU A 109 -3.50 -6.37 23.60
N THR A 110 -2.88 -6.16 24.76
CA THR A 110 -3.51 -5.57 25.94
C THR A 110 -3.02 -4.14 26.14
N ILE A 111 -3.96 -3.22 26.29
CA ILE A 111 -3.73 -1.78 26.44
C ILE A 111 -4.23 -1.36 27.81
N HIS A 112 -3.33 -0.87 28.65
CA HIS A 112 -3.65 -0.43 30.01
C HIS A 112 -3.70 1.09 30.12
N GLY A 113 -4.58 1.58 30.98
CA GLY A 113 -4.64 3.00 31.33
C GLY A 113 -5.37 3.86 30.32
N VAL A 114 -6.26 3.26 29.52
CA VAL A 114 -7.09 3.99 28.55
C VAL A 114 -8.00 4.95 29.33
N LYS A 115 -7.80 6.25 29.11
CA LYS A 115 -8.60 7.33 29.69
C LYS A 115 -8.92 8.31 28.57
N SER A 116 -10.19 8.46 28.25
CA SER A 116 -10.67 9.56 27.42
C SER A 116 -12.04 9.99 27.89
N THR A 117 -12.30 11.29 27.80
CA THR A 117 -13.63 11.89 28.00
C THR A 117 -14.47 11.84 26.72
N GLU A 118 -13.86 11.50 25.59
CA GLU A 118 -14.54 11.33 24.30
C GLU A 118 -14.65 9.85 23.93
N GLN A 119 -15.52 9.54 22.95
CA GLN A 119 -15.63 8.20 22.40
C GLN A 119 -14.31 7.81 21.71
N MET A 120 -13.69 6.73 22.19
CA MET A 120 -12.48 6.17 21.60
C MET A 120 -12.80 5.30 20.38
N ALA A 121 -11.85 5.16 19.47
CA ALA A 121 -11.92 4.24 18.36
C ALA A 121 -10.53 3.68 18.03
N ILE A 122 -10.51 2.58 17.29
CA ILE A 122 -9.32 2.15 16.54
C ILE A 122 -9.50 2.47 15.06
N LYS A 123 -8.42 2.84 14.38
CA LYS A 123 -8.35 2.89 12.93
C LYS A 123 -7.42 1.79 12.45
N LEU A 124 -7.92 0.97 11.53
CA LEU A 124 -7.13 -0.06 10.85
C LEU A 124 -7.24 0.09 9.34
N ARG A 125 -6.16 -0.30 8.66
CA ARG A 125 -6.17 -0.57 7.22
C ARG A 125 -6.47 -2.05 7.01
N ASN A 126 -6.83 -2.40 5.80
CA ASN A 126 -7.16 -3.77 5.45
C ASN A 126 -5.97 -4.72 5.63
N MET A 127 -6.20 -5.83 6.30
CA MET A 127 -5.27 -6.95 6.41
C MET A 127 -5.59 -8.00 5.34
N TYR A 128 -4.57 -8.75 4.92
CA TYR A 128 -4.71 -9.80 3.91
C TYR A 128 -4.89 -11.18 4.57
N SER A 129 -5.76 -12.08 4.10
CA SER A 129 -6.81 -11.89 3.07
C SER A 129 -8.22 -11.79 3.67
N SER A 130 -8.38 -12.18 4.92
CA SER A 130 -9.60 -12.03 5.71
C SER A 130 -9.23 -11.83 7.17
N TYR A 131 -10.08 -11.12 7.92
CA TYR A 131 -9.84 -10.89 9.34
C TYR A 131 -11.11 -10.67 10.15
N ASN A 132 -11.02 -10.97 11.44
CA ASN A 132 -12.00 -10.60 12.46
C ASN A 132 -11.25 -9.82 13.56
N VAL A 133 -11.84 -8.74 14.05
CA VAL A 133 -11.30 -7.94 15.15
C VAL A 133 -12.29 -7.92 16.30
N TRP A 134 -11.85 -8.36 17.46
CA TRP A 134 -12.56 -8.17 18.72
C TRP A 134 -11.89 -7.09 19.53
N ILE A 135 -12.73 -6.32 20.23
CA ILE A 135 -12.29 -5.38 21.25
C ILE A 135 -12.97 -5.80 22.55
N ASN A 136 -12.16 -6.28 23.48
CA ASN A 136 -12.59 -7.05 24.64
C ASN A 136 -13.39 -8.29 24.18
N ASP A 137 -14.68 -8.36 24.52
CA ASP A 137 -15.56 -9.48 24.23
C ASP A 137 -16.46 -9.25 23.00
N GLU A 138 -16.42 -8.07 22.38
CA GLU A 138 -17.30 -7.70 21.28
C GLU A 138 -16.59 -7.84 19.93
N LEU A 139 -17.21 -8.54 18.98
CA LEU A 139 -16.76 -8.57 17.58
C LEU A 139 -17.00 -7.19 16.96
N ALA A 140 -15.93 -6.41 16.83
CA ALA A 140 -16.00 -5.01 16.46
C ALA A 140 -16.05 -4.80 14.93
N ILE A 141 -15.32 -5.63 14.17
CA ILE A 141 -15.39 -5.65 12.71
C ILE A 141 -14.97 -7.01 12.16
N SER A 142 -15.56 -7.39 11.03
CA SER A 142 -15.16 -8.54 10.23
C SER A 142 -15.02 -8.11 8.76
N ASN A 143 -14.06 -8.70 8.07
CA ASN A 143 -13.85 -8.51 6.65
C ASN A 143 -13.45 -9.83 6.00
N GLY A 144 -14.39 -10.39 5.23
CA GLY A 144 -14.27 -11.77 4.74
C GLY A 144 -14.69 -12.77 5.81
N LEU A 145 -14.21 -14.00 5.69
CA LEU A 145 -14.39 -15.05 6.69
C LEU A 145 -13.03 -15.75 6.90
N PRO A 146 -12.36 -15.55 8.05
CA PRO A 146 -11.16 -16.32 8.39
C PRO A 146 -11.51 -17.80 8.62
N GLY A 147 -10.82 -18.69 7.93
CA GLY A 147 -10.93 -20.14 8.08
C GLY A 147 -9.59 -20.79 8.37
N THR A 148 -9.61 -22.09 8.70
CA THR A 148 -8.38 -22.86 8.94
C THR A 148 -7.82 -23.52 7.69
N THR A 149 -8.62 -23.51 6.61
CA THR A 149 -8.29 -24.04 5.29
C THR A 149 -8.61 -23.01 4.20
N PRO A 150 -8.06 -23.16 2.98
CA PRO A 150 -8.43 -22.34 1.83
C PRO A 150 -9.93 -22.37 1.52
N GLU A 151 -10.59 -23.52 1.68
CA GLU A 151 -12.02 -23.70 1.36
C GLU A 151 -12.95 -23.02 2.37
N GLU A 152 -12.52 -22.93 3.63
CA GLU A 152 -13.24 -22.24 4.70
C GLU A 152 -13.02 -20.72 4.68
N THR A 153 -11.97 -20.27 3.98
CA THR A 153 -11.55 -18.87 4.00
C THR A 153 -12.19 -18.08 2.86
N ILE A 154 -12.94 -17.02 3.19
CA ILE A 154 -13.51 -16.09 2.21
C ILE A 154 -12.68 -14.80 2.22
N PRO A 155 -11.86 -14.53 1.18
CA PRO A 155 -11.07 -13.30 1.12
C PRO A 155 -11.95 -12.09 0.82
N LYS A 156 -11.64 -10.95 1.45
CA LYS A 156 -12.30 -9.67 1.14
C LYS A 156 -11.32 -8.52 1.29
N HIS A 157 -11.45 -7.52 0.43
CA HIS A 157 -10.72 -6.27 0.57
C HIS A 157 -11.61 -5.22 1.26
N GLY A 158 -11.17 -4.70 2.39
CA GLY A 158 -11.77 -3.56 3.08
C GLY A 158 -11.10 -2.24 2.71
N ALA A 159 -11.87 -1.15 2.85
CA ALA A 159 -11.32 0.19 2.97
C ALA A 159 -10.73 0.41 4.38
N SER A 160 -10.01 1.52 4.58
CA SER A 160 -9.62 1.92 5.93
C SER A 160 -10.87 2.19 6.78
N THR A 161 -10.91 1.61 7.98
CA THR A 161 -12.10 1.68 8.84
C THR A 161 -11.75 2.24 10.20
N VAL A 162 -12.62 3.11 10.71
CA VAL A 162 -12.60 3.61 12.09
C VAL A 162 -13.67 2.86 12.84
N VAL A 163 -13.27 2.09 13.84
CA VAL A 163 -14.13 1.21 14.63
C VAL A 163 -14.26 1.79 16.03
N PRO A 164 -15.44 2.31 16.42
CA PRO A 164 -15.66 2.81 17.77
C PRO A 164 -15.44 1.73 18.82
N ILE A 165 -14.89 2.12 19.96
CA ILE A 165 -14.71 1.23 21.12
C ILE A 165 -15.89 1.45 22.06
N ASN A 166 -16.74 0.44 22.17
CA ASN A 166 -17.92 0.45 23.05
C ASN A 166 -17.57 -0.06 24.45
N SER A 167 -16.53 0.51 25.08
CA SER A 167 -16.08 0.08 26.41
C SER A 167 -15.62 1.26 27.26
N ASN A 168 -16.08 1.28 28.52
CA ASN A 168 -15.62 2.21 29.56
C ASN A 168 -14.47 1.63 30.39
N SER A 169 -13.94 0.47 29.99
CA SER A 169 -12.83 -0.17 30.70
C SER A 169 -11.54 0.62 30.54
N LYS A 170 -10.75 0.70 31.62
CA LYS A 170 -9.39 1.25 31.59
C LYS A 170 -8.39 0.29 30.93
N GLU A 171 -8.79 -0.95 30.73
CA GLU A 171 -8.04 -1.98 30.05
C GLU A 171 -8.80 -2.41 28.79
N LEU A 172 -8.11 -2.41 27.66
CA LEU A 172 -8.66 -2.87 26.39
C LEU A 172 -7.81 -4.03 25.88
N THR A 173 -8.47 -5.15 25.56
CA THR A 173 -7.83 -6.23 24.81
C THR A 173 -8.27 -6.13 23.35
N ILE A 174 -7.32 -6.14 22.42
CA ILE A 174 -7.58 -6.26 20.99
C ILE A 174 -7.15 -7.66 20.56
N LEU A 175 -8.08 -8.40 19.97
CA LEU A 175 -7.83 -9.72 19.39
C LEU A 175 -8.09 -9.65 17.90
N ILE A 176 -7.15 -10.09 17.08
CA ILE A 176 -7.29 -10.05 15.62
C ILE A 176 -6.98 -11.42 15.05
N GLN A 177 -7.99 -12.06 14.48
CA GLN A 177 -7.79 -13.24 13.64
C GLN A 177 -7.46 -12.80 12.23
N VAL A 178 -6.46 -13.43 11.63
CA VAL A 178 -6.09 -13.24 10.22
C VAL A 178 -5.94 -14.60 9.57
N ALA A 179 -6.59 -14.80 8.42
CA ALA A 179 -6.36 -15.97 7.56
C ALA A 179 -6.01 -15.52 6.14
N ASN A 180 -4.96 -16.11 5.59
CA ASN A 180 -4.43 -15.80 4.27
C ASN A 180 -4.07 -17.07 3.51
N PHE A 181 -4.87 -17.38 2.48
CA PHE A 181 -4.62 -18.48 1.54
C PHE A 181 -4.67 -18.01 0.07
N THR A 182 -4.80 -16.71 -0.16
CA THR A 182 -5.08 -16.15 -1.49
C THR A 182 -4.21 -14.96 -1.87
N TYR A 183 -3.19 -14.64 -1.06
CA TYR A 183 -2.30 -13.50 -1.29
C TYR A 183 -0.87 -13.84 -0.88
N PRO A 184 0.17 -13.41 -1.63
CA PRO A 184 1.56 -13.78 -1.39
C PRO A 184 2.20 -13.12 -0.14
N LYS A 185 1.41 -12.39 0.64
CA LYS A 185 1.88 -11.64 1.81
C LYS A 185 0.83 -11.71 2.91
N GLY A 186 1.17 -12.32 4.04
CA GLY A 186 0.24 -12.53 5.15
C GLY A 186 0.53 -11.65 6.35
N GLY A 187 -0.49 -11.43 7.19
CA GLY A 187 -0.36 -10.74 8.47
C GLY A 187 -0.83 -9.29 8.46
N ILE A 188 -0.45 -8.56 9.51
CA ILE A 188 -0.85 -7.16 9.74
C ILE A 188 0.26 -6.24 9.26
N ASN A 189 0.21 -5.83 8.00
CA ASN A 189 1.28 -5.06 7.34
C ASN A 189 1.16 -3.53 7.48
N ASP A 190 0.11 -3.04 8.12
CA ASP A 190 -0.18 -1.63 8.32
C ASP A 190 -0.40 -1.34 9.80
N GLN A 191 -0.02 -0.13 10.23
CA GLN A 191 -0.18 0.29 11.61
C GLN A 191 -1.66 0.32 12.03
N ILE A 192 -1.91 -0.04 13.28
CA ILE A 192 -3.21 0.13 13.94
C ILE A 192 -3.10 1.33 14.87
N GLN A 193 -4.09 2.23 14.79
CA GLN A 193 -4.07 3.49 15.52
C GLN A 193 -5.20 3.53 16.54
N LEU A 194 -4.92 4.04 17.73
CA LEU A 194 -5.88 4.29 18.81
C LEU A 194 -6.01 5.81 19.03
N GLY A 195 -7.23 6.31 19.17
CA GLY A 195 -7.46 7.73 19.44
C GLY A 195 -8.93 8.07 19.61
N ASN A 196 -9.23 9.37 19.77
CA ASN A 196 -10.61 9.83 19.80
C ASN A 196 -11.27 9.56 18.43
N ALA A 197 -12.50 9.09 18.42
CA ALA A 197 -13.21 8.69 17.21
C ALA A 197 -13.29 9.83 16.17
N LYS A 198 -13.52 11.06 16.63
CA LYS A 198 -13.52 12.26 15.78
C LYS A 198 -12.16 12.53 15.14
N GLN A 199 -11.07 12.38 15.90
CA GLN A 199 -9.71 12.57 15.38
C GLN A 199 -9.40 11.53 14.30
N LEU A 200 -9.69 10.25 14.56
CA LEU A 200 -9.45 9.17 13.60
C LEU A 200 -10.33 9.30 12.35
N GLN A 201 -11.58 9.73 12.51
CA GLN A 201 -12.47 10.02 11.39
C GLN A 201 -11.96 11.20 10.57
N HIS A 202 -11.45 12.26 11.22
CA HIS A 202 -10.83 13.38 10.52
C HIS A 202 -9.59 12.94 9.73
N VAL A 203 -8.74 12.08 10.29
CA VAL A 203 -7.59 11.52 9.55
C VAL A 203 -8.06 10.73 8.34
N LYS A 204 -9.04 9.82 8.50
CA LYS A 204 -9.61 9.06 7.38
C LYS A 204 -10.17 10.02 6.31
N SER A 205 -10.98 11.00 6.69
CA SER A 205 -11.56 11.97 5.76
C SER A 205 -10.50 12.81 5.06
N SER A 206 -9.43 13.21 5.75
CA SER A 206 -8.32 13.95 5.16
C SER A 206 -7.57 13.13 4.12
N GLU A 207 -7.34 11.84 4.37
CA GLU A 207 -6.76 10.90 3.37
C GLU A 207 -7.65 10.83 2.12
N LEU A 208 -8.98 10.72 2.29
CA LEU A 208 -9.92 10.68 1.17
C LEU A 208 -9.95 11.97 0.36
N VAL A 209 -9.90 13.13 1.03
CA VAL A 209 -9.88 14.45 0.37
C VAL A 209 -8.60 14.64 -0.43
N GLN A 210 -7.45 14.25 0.14
CA GLN A 210 -6.17 14.31 -0.55
C GLN A 210 -6.17 13.43 -1.81
N ASP A 211 -6.61 12.18 -1.70
CA ASP A 211 -6.71 11.27 -2.84
C ASP A 211 -7.68 11.81 -3.90
N SER A 212 -8.85 12.31 -3.49
CA SER A 212 -9.85 12.87 -4.41
C SER A 212 -9.32 14.09 -5.17
N PHE A 213 -8.57 14.97 -4.50
CA PHE A 213 -7.94 16.12 -5.12
C PHE A 213 -6.90 15.71 -6.16
N VAL A 214 -6.02 14.75 -5.82
CA VAL A 214 -4.99 14.23 -6.73
C VAL A 214 -5.62 13.55 -7.94
N VAL A 215 -6.61 12.68 -7.71
CA VAL A 215 -7.35 11.99 -8.78
C VAL A 215 -8.05 12.99 -9.70
N GLY A 216 -8.79 13.95 -9.15
CA GLY A 216 -9.49 14.98 -9.93
C GLY A 216 -8.52 15.79 -10.79
N SER A 217 -7.39 16.22 -10.20
CA SER A 217 -6.35 16.97 -10.92
C SER A 217 -5.75 16.17 -12.08
N LEU A 218 -5.42 14.90 -11.85
CA LEU A 218 -4.86 14.01 -12.87
C LEU A 218 -5.87 13.69 -13.98
N LEU A 219 -7.15 13.50 -13.63
CA LEU A 219 -8.20 13.29 -14.62
C LEU A 219 -8.41 14.52 -15.51
N ILE A 220 -8.44 15.73 -14.92
CA ILE A 220 -8.55 16.98 -15.69
C ILE A 220 -7.35 17.13 -16.63
N MET A 221 -6.12 16.94 -16.14
CA MET A 221 -4.92 16.97 -16.97
C MET A 221 -4.95 15.90 -18.06
N GLY A 222 -5.37 14.68 -17.73
CA GLY A 222 -5.46 13.56 -18.64
C GLY A 222 -6.41 13.85 -19.79
N ILE A 223 -7.66 14.22 -19.45
CA ILE A 223 -8.71 14.56 -20.40
C ILE A 223 -8.29 15.76 -21.28
N TYR A 224 -7.72 16.81 -20.69
CA TYR A 224 -7.21 17.97 -21.43
C TYR A 224 -6.18 17.56 -22.50
N HIS A 225 -5.22 16.69 -22.16
CA HIS A 225 -4.21 16.25 -23.12
C HIS A 225 -4.76 15.30 -24.18
N LEU A 226 -5.78 14.49 -23.87
CA LEU A 226 -6.51 13.71 -24.87
C LEU A 226 -7.26 14.62 -25.86
N PHE A 227 -7.86 15.72 -25.39
CA PHE A 227 -8.45 16.74 -26.27
C PHE A 227 -7.40 17.40 -27.16
N LEU A 228 -6.23 17.78 -26.61
CA LEU A 228 -5.12 18.33 -27.39
C LEU A 228 -4.65 17.37 -28.49
N PHE A 229 -4.56 16.08 -28.19
CA PHE A 229 -4.24 15.06 -29.19
C PHE A 229 -5.31 15.00 -30.30
N GLY A 230 -6.59 15.08 -29.93
CA GLY A 230 -7.70 15.13 -30.89
C GLY A 230 -7.58 16.28 -31.89
N ILE A 231 -7.07 17.43 -31.47
CA ILE A 231 -6.83 18.61 -32.30
C ILE A 231 -5.52 18.47 -33.11
N ARG A 232 -4.47 17.90 -32.51
CA ARG A 232 -3.12 17.79 -33.10
C ARG A 232 -2.71 16.33 -33.31
N ARG A 233 -3.45 15.60 -34.15
CA ARG A 233 -3.21 14.16 -34.38
C ARG A 233 -1.81 13.79 -34.90
N ASN A 234 -1.06 14.75 -35.44
CA ASN A 234 0.32 14.53 -35.88
C ASN A 234 1.33 14.44 -34.72
N ASP A 235 0.96 14.87 -33.52
CA ASP A 235 1.80 14.80 -32.32
C ASP A 235 1.17 13.83 -31.31
N SER A 236 1.75 12.64 -31.16
CA SER A 236 1.29 11.63 -30.20
C SER A 236 1.71 11.92 -28.75
N THR A 237 2.50 12.97 -28.51
CA THR A 237 3.00 13.30 -27.16
C THR A 237 1.87 13.57 -26.16
N PRO A 238 0.84 14.40 -26.47
CA PRO A 238 -0.28 14.62 -25.56
C PRO A 238 -1.12 13.35 -25.31
N LEU A 239 -1.22 12.43 -26.28
CA LEU A 239 -1.93 11.16 -26.08
C LEU A 239 -1.30 10.35 -24.94
N TYR A 240 0.01 10.11 -25.01
CA TYR A 240 0.70 9.27 -24.02
C TYR A 240 0.75 9.94 -22.65
N PHE A 241 0.91 11.27 -22.60
CA PHE A 241 0.82 11.99 -21.33
C PHE A 241 -0.58 11.93 -20.72
N GLY A 242 -1.62 12.09 -21.55
CA GLY A 242 -3.00 12.02 -21.11
C GLY A 242 -3.35 10.64 -20.55
N LEU A 243 -2.97 9.58 -21.25
CA LEU A 243 -3.15 8.20 -20.82
C LEU A 243 -2.36 7.90 -19.54
N PHE A 244 -1.12 8.38 -19.43
CA PHE A 244 -0.33 8.26 -18.21
C PHE A 244 -1.05 8.90 -17.01
N CYS A 245 -1.54 10.13 -17.14
CA CYS A 245 -2.26 10.82 -16.07
C CYS A 245 -3.50 10.05 -15.63
N ILE A 246 -4.29 9.54 -16.59
CA ILE A 246 -5.49 8.73 -16.29
C ILE A 246 -5.10 7.43 -15.57
N THR A 247 -4.04 6.75 -16.01
CA THR A 247 -3.58 5.52 -15.35
C THR A 247 -3.11 5.79 -13.91
N ILE A 248 -2.40 6.88 -13.65
CA ILE A 248 -2.01 7.27 -12.28
C ILE A 248 -3.22 7.66 -11.44
N ALA A 249 -4.23 8.33 -12.02
CA ALA A 249 -5.48 8.62 -11.33
C ALA A 249 -6.19 7.33 -10.89
N ILE A 250 -6.34 6.36 -11.81
CA ILE A 250 -6.93 5.05 -11.51
C ILE A 250 -6.10 4.32 -10.44
N ARG A 251 -4.77 4.32 -10.56
CA ARG A 251 -3.88 3.71 -9.55
C ARG A 251 -4.09 4.30 -8.16
N THR A 252 -4.19 5.63 -8.08
CA THR A 252 -4.41 6.36 -6.82
C THR A 252 -5.72 5.92 -6.16
N LEU A 253 -6.80 5.75 -6.94
CA LEU A 253 -8.09 5.23 -6.46
C LEU A 253 -8.03 3.81 -5.91
N LEU A 254 -7.21 2.95 -6.52
CA LEU A 254 -7.10 1.53 -6.18
C LEU A 254 -6.23 1.26 -4.95
N ILE A 255 -5.17 2.04 -4.72
CA ILE A 255 -4.10 1.67 -3.78
C ILE A 255 -4.10 2.49 -2.49
N ASN A 256 -4.15 3.83 -2.55
CA ASN A 256 -3.85 4.72 -1.42
C ASN A 256 -4.82 4.55 -0.24
N SER A 257 -5.92 5.28 -0.22
CA SER A 257 -7.04 5.05 0.71
C SER A 257 -7.95 3.92 0.28
N ARG A 258 -7.75 3.40 -0.94
CA ARG A 258 -8.68 2.50 -1.65
C ARG A 258 -10.07 3.11 -1.75
N PHE A 259 -10.13 4.41 -2.07
CA PHE A 259 -11.38 5.16 -2.22
C PHE A 259 -12.40 4.46 -3.13
N ILE A 260 -11.94 3.66 -4.10
CA ILE A 260 -12.84 2.85 -4.92
C ILE A 260 -13.79 1.96 -4.10
N LEU A 261 -13.35 1.46 -2.93
CA LEU A 261 -14.15 0.62 -2.04
C LEU A 261 -15.13 1.40 -1.17
N GLU A 262 -14.93 2.72 -1.01
CA GLU A 262 -15.95 3.60 -0.40
C GLU A 262 -17.12 3.83 -1.37
N VAL A 263 -16.84 3.82 -2.69
CA VAL A 263 -17.84 4.01 -3.75
C VAL A 263 -18.47 2.69 -4.19
N LEU A 264 -17.68 1.62 -4.27
CA LEU A 264 -18.06 0.27 -4.69
C LEU A 264 -17.59 -0.75 -3.65
N PRO A 265 -18.29 -0.90 -2.51
CA PRO A 265 -17.88 -1.77 -1.41
C PRO A 265 -17.76 -3.26 -1.80
N ASP A 266 -18.54 -3.69 -2.79
CA ASP A 266 -18.59 -5.07 -3.27
C ASP A 266 -17.69 -5.31 -4.50
N PHE A 267 -16.76 -4.40 -4.79
CA PHE A 267 -15.83 -4.58 -5.88
C PHE A 267 -14.97 -5.83 -5.66
N SER A 268 -14.89 -6.69 -6.68
CA SER A 268 -14.24 -7.99 -6.57
C SER A 268 -12.77 -7.87 -6.14
N TRP A 269 -12.42 -8.58 -5.07
CA TRP A 269 -11.05 -8.73 -4.55
C TRP A 269 -10.05 -9.05 -5.68
N PHE A 270 -10.36 -10.03 -6.51
CA PHE A 270 -9.48 -10.50 -7.58
C PHE A 270 -9.19 -9.41 -8.61
N TRP A 271 -10.23 -8.69 -9.05
CA TRP A 271 -10.08 -7.62 -10.03
C TRP A 271 -9.41 -6.38 -9.43
N LEU A 272 -9.63 -6.08 -8.15
CA LEU A 272 -8.96 -4.97 -7.47
C LEU A 272 -7.45 -5.17 -7.45
N VAL A 273 -7.00 -6.37 -7.09
CA VAL A 273 -5.58 -6.69 -7.06
C VAL A 273 -5.01 -6.68 -8.47
N LYS A 274 -5.65 -7.34 -9.45
CA LYS A 274 -5.17 -7.32 -10.85
C LYS A 274 -5.07 -5.90 -11.41
N ALA A 275 -6.06 -5.04 -11.17
CA ALA A 275 -6.01 -3.65 -11.59
C ALA A 275 -4.86 -2.87 -10.91
N SER A 276 -4.56 -3.19 -9.65
CA SER A 276 -3.43 -2.57 -8.93
C SER A 276 -2.07 -2.91 -9.55
N TYR A 277 -1.89 -4.12 -10.10
CA TYR A 277 -0.67 -4.52 -10.82
C TYR A 277 -0.66 -4.00 -12.26
N LEU A 278 -1.78 -4.09 -12.97
CA LEU A 278 -1.86 -3.59 -14.35
C LEU A 278 -1.58 -2.08 -14.43
N THR A 279 -2.05 -1.30 -13.46
CA THR A 279 -1.81 0.15 -13.47
C THR A 279 -0.35 0.56 -13.28
N ILE A 280 0.48 -0.22 -12.56
CA ILE A 280 1.92 0.08 -12.48
C ILE A 280 2.61 -0.21 -13.82
N TYR A 281 2.30 -1.35 -14.44
CA TYR A 281 2.90 -1.76 -15.71
C TYR A 281 2.49 -0.85 -16.87
N ILE A 282 1.20 -0.58 -17.01
CA ILE A 282 0.65 0.30 -18.05
C ILE A 282 1.09 1.75 -17.82
N GLY A 283 1.20 2.17 -16.55
CA GLY A 283 1.67 3.51 -16.19
C GLY A 283 3.09 3.76 -16.70
N GLU A 284 4.02 2.82 -16.45
CA GLU A 284 5.38 2.93 -16.98
C GLU A 284 5.42 2.94 -18.51
N LEU A 285 4.63 2.10 -19.17
CA LEU A 285 4.54 2.08 -20.63
C LEU A 285 4.15 3.44 -21.20
N PHE A 286 3.13 4.09 -20.63
CA PHE A 286 2.70 5.41 -21.09
C PHE A 286 3.73 6.49 -20.77
N LEU A 287 4.42 6.41 -19.63
CA LEU A 287 5.52 7.32 -19.31
C LEU A 287 6.69 7.19 -20.31
N VAL A 288 7.15 5.97 -20.59
CA VAL A 288 8.24 5.72 -21.55
C VAL A 288 7.82 6.15 -22.96
N SER A 289 6.57 5.89 -23.35
CA SER A 289 6.04 6.32 -24.64
C SER A 289 5.95 7.85 -24.75
N TYR A 290 5.57 8.54 -23.68
CA TYR A 290 5.59 10.00 -23.61
C TYR A 290 7.01 10.56 -23.79
N ILE A 291 7.99 10.04 -23.05
CA ILE A 291 9.38 10.49 -23.15
C ILE A 291 9.93 10.21 -24.57
N TYR A 292 9.62 9.05 -25.17
CA TYR A 292 10.07 8.73 -26.52
C TYR A 292 9.59 9.74 -27.57
N HIS A 293 8.33 10.17 -27.50
CA HIS A 293 7.78 11.13 -28.47
C HIS A 293 8.19 12.58 -28.19
N LEU A 294 8.32 12.96 -26.91
CA LEU A 294 8.78 14.30 -26.53
C LEU A 294 10.27 14.50 -26.81
N PHE A 295 11.05 13.44 -26.63
CA PHE A 295 12.51 13.47 -26.57
C PHE A 295 13.13 12.28 -27.33
N PRO A 296 12.88 12.14 -28.64
CA PRO A 296 13.31 10.98 -29.43
C PRO A 296 14.82 10.79 -29.49
N GLN A 297 15.60 11.84 -29.22
CA GLN A 297 17.05 11.78 -29.11
C GLN A 297 17.56 11.05 -27.85
N TYR A 298 16.76 10.97 -26.78
CA TYR A 298 17.16 10.37 -25.50
C TYR A 298 16.73 8.91 -25.34
N LEU A 299 15.70 8.47 -26.08
CA LEU A 299 15.20 7.09 -26.05
C LEU A 299 15.27 6.45 -27.43
N SER A 300 16.03 5.35 -27.55
CA SER A 300 16.06 4.60 -28.80
C SER A 300 14.69 3.95 -29.10
N ARG A 301 14.38 3.79 -30.38
CA ARG A 301 13.17 3.06 -30.83
C ARG A 301 13.16 1.61 -30.33
N LEU A 302 14.33 0.98 -30.20
CA LEU A 302 14.45 -0.37 -29.66
C LEU A 302 13.96 -0.43 -28.22
N VAL A 303 14.43 0.48 -27.36
CA VAL A 303 13.99 0.54 -25.96
C VAL A 303 12.48 0.69 -25.87
N TRP A 304 11.90 1.66 -26.60
CA TRP A 304 10.45 1.86 -26.61
C TRP A 304 9.66 0.62 -27.07
N ARG A 305 10.12 -0.08 -28.12
CA ARG A 305 9.50 -1.34 -28.58
C ARG A 305 9.64 -2.47 -27.57
N THR A 306 10.80 -2.59 -26.92
CA THR A 306 10.99 -3.59 -25.86
C THR A 306 10.08 -3.33 -24.67
N THR A 307 9.88 -2.07 -24.26
CA THR A 307 8.94 -1.70 -23.19
C THR A 307 7.52 -2.11 -23.54
N GLN A 308 7.08 -1.87 -24.79
CA GLN A 308 5.76 -2.30 -25.26
C GLN A 308 5.56 -3.81 -25.15
N ILE A 309 6.49 -4.59 -25.69
CA ILE A 309 6.41 -6.06 -25.69
C ILE A 309 6.47 -6.58 -24.25
N PHE A 310 7.41 -6.08 -23.45
CA PHE A 310 7.56 -6.48 -22.04
C PHE A 310 6.29 -6.18 -21.23
N THR A 311 5.75 -4.96 -21.35
CA THR A 311 4.51 -4.56 -20.67
C THR A 311 3.32 -5.42 -21.11
N LEU A 312 3.19 -5.70 -22.41
CA LEU A 312 2.12 -6.55 -22.93
C LEU A 312 2.23 -7.97 -22.37
N SER A 313 3.43 -8.55 -22.36
CA SER A 313 3.68 -9.90 -21.82
C SER A 313 3.33 -10.01 -20.34
N ILE A 314 3.79 -9.07 -19.50
CA ILE A 314 3.47 -9.08 -18.07
C ILE A 314 1.99 -8.75 -17.80
N SER A 315 1.35 -7.93 -18.63
CA SER A 315 -0.09 -7.65 -18.49
C SER A 315 -0.93 -8.89 -18.82
N VAL A 316 -0.57 -9.63 -19.87
CA VAL A 316 -1.20 -10.92 -20.19
C VAL A 316 -0.98 -11.92 -19.05
N LEU A 317 0.23 -11.98 -18.48
CA LEU A 317 0.52 -12.80 -17.32
C LEU A 317 -0.43 -12.47 -16.15
N VAL A 318 -0.57 -11.20 -15.77
CA VAL A 318 -1.50 -10.78 -14.69
C VAL A 318 -2.94 -11.18 -14.98
N VAL A 319 -3.41 -11.02 -16.22
CA VAL A 319 -4.81 -11.35 -16.55
C VAL A 319 -5.07 -12.85 -16.51
N VAL A 320 -4.14 -13.68 -16.97
CA VAL A 320 -4.34 -15.12 -17.14
C VAL A 320 -3.93 -15.93 -15.92
N SER A 321 -2.91 -15.52 -15.18
CA SER A 321 -2.37 -16.29 -14.05
C SER A 321 -2.97 -15.90 -12.70
N ASP A 322 -2.66 -16.73 -11.71
CA ASP A 322 -2.91 -16.47 -10.30
C ASP A 322 -1.88 -15.48 -9.73
N ILE A 323 -2.23 -14.84 -8.61
CA ILE A 323 -1.41 -13.86 -7.91
C ILE A 323 -0.07 -14.39 -7.46
N TYR A 324 0.01 -15.65 -7.04
CA TYR A 324 1.29 -16.24 -6.64
C TYR A 324 2.28 -16.31 -7.81
N ILE A 325 1.80 -16.32 -9.05
CA ILE A 325 2.65 -16.33 -10.24
C ILE A 325 3.02 -14.90 -10.65
N TYR A 326 2.01 -14.01 -10.78
CA TYR A 326 2.30 -12.67 -11.29
C TYR A 326 2.94 -11.75 -10.26
N ASP A 327 2.88 -12.03 -8.94
CA ASP A 327 3.61 -11.23 -7.95
C ASP A 327 5.13 -11.29 -8.16
N TYR A 328 5.66 -12.45 -8.58
CA TYR A 328 7.07 -12.59 -8.96
C TYR A 328 7.48 -11.73 -10.16
N SER A 329 6.52 -11.27 -10.98
CA SER A 329 6.82 -10.37 -12.10
C SER A 329 7.19 -8.96 -11.67
N LEU A 330 6.90 -8.57 -10.41
CA LEU A 330 7.29 -7.26 -9.88
C LEU A 330 8.81 -7.08 -9.83
N ILE A 331 9.55 -8.09 -9.40
CA ILE A 331 11.02 -8.00 -9.27
C ILE A 331 11.71 -7.71 -10.63
N PRO A 332 11.49 -8.51 -11.70
CA PRO A 332 12.08 -8.21 -13.00
C PRO A 332 11.55 -6.90 -13.58
N PHE A 333 10.30 -6.52 -13.29
CA PHE A 333 9.76 -5.20 -13.66
C PHE A 333 10.53 -4.06 -12.97
N GLU A 334 10.73 -4.12 -11.65
CA GLU A 334 11.49 -3.11 -10.89
C GLU A 334 12.94 -2.99 -11.38
N ILE A 335 13.61 -4.13 -11.62
CA ILE A 335 14.95 -4.15 -12.20
C ILE A 335 14.97 -3.48 -13.57
N TYR A 336 13.97 -3.78 -14.41
CA TYR A 336 13.82 -3.15 -15.73
C TYR A 336 13.59 -1.64 -15.63
N SER A 337 12.71 -1.18 -14.73
CA SER A 337 12.44 0.23 -14.47
C SER A 337 13.70 0.97 -14.01
N VAL A 338 14.47 0.41 -13.09
CA VAL A 338 15.75 0.97 -12.66
C VAL A 338 16.73 1.05 -13.84
N GLY A 339 16.80 0.01 -14.66
CA GLY A 339 17.58 0.00 -15.89
C GLY A 339 17.20 1.12 -16.86
N LEU A 340 15.90 1.37 -17.04
CA LEU A 340 15.39 2.48 -17.87
C LEU A 340 15.79 3.85 -17.32
N VAL A 341 15.71 4.04 -16.00
CA VAL A 341 16.16 5.29 -15.36
C VAL A 341 17.65 5.51 -15.56
N LEU A 342 18.48 4.49 -15.33
CA LEU A 342 19.92 4.56 -15.54
C LEU A 342 20.28 4.84 -17.01
N TYR A 343 19.58 4.19 -17.94
CA TYR A 343 19.74 4.45 -19.38
C TYR A 343 19.38 5.90 -19.73
N ALA A 344 18.27 6.42 -19.22
CA ALA A 344 17.84 7.80 -19.48
C ALA A 344 18.86 8.81 -18.93
N VAL A 345 19.40 8.58 -17.73
CA VAL A 345 20.48 9.39 -17.14
C VAL A 345 21.72 9.35 -18.02
N TYR A 346 22.18 8.15 -18.41
CA TYR A 346 23.33 7.98 -19.30
C TYR A 346 23.17 8.69 -20.64
N ALA A 347 22.03 8.47 -21.32
CA ALA A 347 21.72 9.12 -22.59
C ALA A 347 21.74 10.66 -22.45
N SER A 348 21.22 11.17 -21.32
CA SER A 348 21.21 12.61 -21.05
C SER A 348 22.60 13.22 -20.89
N ILE A 349 23.52 12.51 -20.24
CA ILE A 349 24.92 12.92 -20.05
C ILE A 349 25.65 12.91 -21.40
N GLN A 350 25.48 11.85 -22.20
CA GLN A 350 26.13 11.74 -23.52
C GLN A 350 25.70 12.83 -24.50
N LEU A 351 24.40 13.15 -24.54
CA LEU A 351 23.89 14.25 -25.37
C LEU A 351 24.45 15.62 -24.93
N THR A 352 24.73 15.79 -23.64
CA THR A 352 25.31 17.02 -23.11
C THR A 352 26.78 17.16 -23.52
N ARG A 353 27.56 16.07 -23.42
CA ARG A 353 28.96 16.04 -23.87
C ARG A 353 29.09 16.36 -25.36
N LYS A 354 28.29 15.70 -26.21
CA LYS A 354 28.28 15.97 -27.67
C LYS A 354 27.89 17.42 -28.01
N ARG A 355 26.99 18.04 -27.25
CA ARG A 355 26.63 19.46 -27.46
C ARG A 355 27.71 20.43 -27.01
N GLN A 356 28.48 20.09 -25.97
CA GLN A 356 29.62 20.90 -25.54
C GLN A 356 30.76 20.82 -26.55
N GLU A 357 31.06 19.63 -27.06
CA GLU A 357 32.08 19.44 -28.11
C GLU A 357 31.73 20.17 -29.41
N GLY A 358 30.44 20.18 -29.81
CA GLY A 358 29.96 20.93 -30.97
C GLY A 358 29.82 22.45 -30.79
N LEU A 359 30.13 23.00 -29.61
CA LEU A 359 30.22 24.44 -29.35
C LEU A 359 31.68 24.96 -29.43
N PHE A 360 32.66 24.06 -29.55
CA PHE A 360 34.09 24.39 -29.71
C PHE A 360 34.59 24.28 -31.16
N PHE A 361 33.67 24.05 -32.11
CA PHE A 361 33.85 24.21 -33.56
C PHE A 361 32.85 25.24 -34.06
#